data_AF-A0A1I2JW14-F1
#
_entry.id   AF-A0A1I2JW14-F1
#
_cell.length_a   1.000
_cell.length_b   1.000
_cell.length_c   1.000
_cell.angle_alpha   90.00
_cell.angle_beta   90.00
_cell.angle_gamma   90.00
#
_symmetry.space_group_name_H-M   'P 1'
#
loop_
_entity.id
_entity.type
_entity.pdbx_description
1 polymer ?
#
loop_
_entity_poly.entity_id
_entity_poly.type
_entity_poly.pdbx_seq_one_letter_code
_entity_poly.pdbx_strand_id
1 'polypeptide(L)'
;MERRVWAIYFSATGTTEKVVKTIARELGNMIGAQVNEINYTLPHQRQKEYEFNENDIVIFGSPVYAGRIPNILLPFLNSGFRGNGALAVPIVMFGNRNYDDALIELRNILEKDGFCIIAAGAFVGEHSFSKILASGRPDFKDLKLAYNFADKIAEKLMMYNNDFKIPVEVSGEEPIRTYYKPRDRKGVFINILKVKPKTNEKCINCGLCSKICPMGSIDKDDPSKVDGICIKCGACIKKCPAEAKYYDDFGYLYHKHELEEEYSMRKEPEMFL
;
A
#
# COMPACT_ATOMS: atom_id res chain seq x y z
N MET A 1 -17.99 -3.84 25.86
CA MET A 1 -17.91 -4.62 24.60
C MET A 1 -16.44 -4.88 24.33
N GLU A 2 -16.11 -6.04 23.76
CA GLU A 2 -14.72 -6.44 23.49
C GLU A 2 -14.21 -5.69 22.25
N ARG A 3 -12.98 -5.15 22.31
CA ARG A 3 -12.38 -4.45 21.17
C ARG A 3 -12.04 -5.43 20.05
N ARG A 4 -12.05 -4.96 18.81
CA ARG A 4 -11.61 -5.73 17.64
C ARG A 4 -10.53 -4.96 16.89
N VAL A 5 -9.50 -5.67 16.43
CA VAL A 5 -8.46 -5.10 15.58
C VAL A 5 -8.66 -5.57 14.15
N TRP A 6 -8.52 -4.67 13.18
CA TRP A 6 -8.69 -4.96 11.76
C TRP A 6 -7.41 -4.67 10.99
N ALA A 7 -6.91 -5.67 10.27
CA ALA A 7 -5.89 -5.52 9.25
C ALA A 7 -6.57 -5.30 7.89
N ILE A 8 -6.60 -4.05 7.39
CA ILE A 8 -7.24 -3.71 6.11
C ILE A 8 -6.18 -3.28 5.12
N TYR A 9 -6.11 -3.87 3.93
CA TYR A 9 -5.05 -3.50 2.98
C TYR A 9 -5.33 -3.79 1.50
N PHE A 10 -4.67 -3.00 0.66
CA PHE A 10 -4.34 -3.33 -0.73
C PHE A 10 -2.85 -3.69 -0.81
N SER A 11 -2.52 -4.88 -1.32
CA SER A 11 -1.12 -5.31 -1.44
C SER A 11 -0.87 -6.20 -2.65
N ALA A 12 -0.49 -5.57 -3.76
CA ALA A 12 -0.23 -6.29 -5.01
C ALA A 12 0.94 -7.29 -4.88
N THR A 13 2.04 -6.86 -4.26
CA THR A 13 3.28 -7.65 -4.09
C THR A 13 3.46 -8.22 -2.68
N GLY A 14 2.56 -7.92 -1.74
CA GLY A 14 2.56 -8.47 -0.39
C GLY A 14 3.32 -7.66 0.67
N THR A 15 4.03 -6.59 0.29
CA THR A 15 4.82 -5.79 1.24
C THR A 15 3.93 -5.02 2.22
N THR A 16 2.88 -4.34 1.73
CA THR A 16 1.87 -3.68 2.58
C THR A 16 1.17 -4.66 3.51
N GLU A 17 0.73 -5.80 2.98
CA GLU A 17 0.07 -6.86 3.75
C GLU A 17 0.94 -7.29 4.94
N LYS A 18 2.22 -7.53 4.68
CA LYS A 18 3.17 -8.00 5.70
C LYS A 18 3.27 -7.03 6.88
N VAL A 19 3.44 -5.73 6.63
CA VAL A 19 3.54 -4.73 7.71
C VAL A 19 2.21 -4.55 8.44
N VAL A 20 1.09 -4.40 7.71
CA VAL A 20 -0.23 -4.19 8.32
C VAL A 20 -0.60 -5.36 9.23
N LYS A 21 -0.39 -6.60 8.78
CA LYS A 21 -0.67 -7.80 9.58
C LYS A 21 0.26 -7.91 10.77
N THR A 22 1.52 -7.52 10.65
CA THR A 22 2.45 -7.47 11.80
C THR A 22 1.92 -6.51 12.87
N ILE A 23 1.60 -5.27 12.51
CA ILE A 23 1.10 -4.27 13.47
C ILE A 23 -0.23 -4.72 14.09
N ALA A 24 -1.18 -5.16 13.27
CA ALA A 24 -2.51 -5.56 13.74
C ALA A 24 -2.45 -6.78 14.67
N ARG A 25 -1.61 -7.77 14.37
CA ARG A 25 -1.46 -8.97 15.22
C ARG A 25 -0.81 -8.64 16.55
N GLU A 26 0.27 -7.85 16.53
CA GLU A 26 0.93 -7.47 17.78
C GLU A 26 0.01 -6.63 18.66
N LEU A 27 -0.66 -5.64 18.07
CA LEU A 27 -1.62 -4.82 18.80
C LEU A 27 -2.76 -5.65 19.39
N GLY A 28 -3.32 -6.58 18.61
CA GLY A 28 -4.37 -7.49 19.06
C GLY A 28 -3.92 -8.36 20.24
N ASN A 29 -2.70 -8.89 20.20
CA ASN A 29 -2.12 -9.65 21.31
C ASN A 29 -1.98 -8.79 22.58
N MET A 30 -1.45 -7.57 22.44
CA MET A 30 -1.17 -6.68 23.57
C MET A 30 -2.43 -6.21 24.30
N ILE A 31 -3.55 -6.04 23.58
CA ILE A 31 -4.81 -5.57 24.16
C ILE A 31 -5.85 -6.68 24.36
N GLY A 32 -5.50 -7.93 24.05
CA GLY A 32 -6.40 -9.09 24.15
C GLY A 32 -7.62 -9.00 23.22
N ALA A 33 -7.43 -8.49 21.99
CA ALA A 33 -8.51 -8.32 21.00
C ALA A 33 -8.40 -9.29 19.83
N GLN A 34 -9.55 -9.72 19.31
CA GLN A 34 -9.62 -10.50 18.08
C GLN A 34 -9.09 -9.68 16.90
N VAL A 35 -8.26 -10.31 16.05
CA VAL A 35 -7.73 -9.71 14.82
C VAL A 35 -8.49 -10.25 13.61
N ASN A 36 -9.12 -9.35 12.87
CA ASN A 36 -9.83 -9.62 11.62
C ASN A 36 -9.07 -9.03 10.41
N GLU A 37 -9.39 -9.51 9.21
CA GLU A 37 -8.66 -9.14 7.99
C GLU A 37 -9.61 -8.77 6.85
N ILE A 38 -9.31 -7.66 6.15
CA ILE A 38 -9.97 -7.26 4.92
C ILE A 38 -8.89 -6.99 3.85
N ASN A 39 -8.77 -7.91 2.90
CA ASN A 39 -7.90 -7.75 1.75
C ASN A 39 -8.70 -7.27 0.54
N TYR A 40 -8.61 -5.99 0.20
CA TYR A 40 -9.33 -5.39 -0.93
C TYR A 40 -8.49 -5.29 -2.22
N THR A 41 -7.43 -6.10 -2.32
CA THR A 41 -6.52 -6.12 -3.48
C THR A 41 -7.22 -6.52 -4.78
N LEU A 42 -8.15 -7.48 -4.73
CA LEU A 42 -8.85 -7.96 -5.92
C LEU A 42 -10.18 -7.19 -6.18
N PRO A 43 -10.60 -7.03 -7.45
CA PRO A 43 -11.75 -6.19 -7.81
C PRO A 43 -13.05 -6.50 -7.08
N HIS A 44 -13.38 -7.78 -6.89
CA HIS A 44 -14.64 -8.20 -6.27
C HIS A 44 -14.79 -7.72 -4.81
N GLN A 45 -13.69 -7.51 -4.10
CA GLN A 45 -13.73 -7.00 -2.71
C GLN A 45 -14.02 -5.50 -2.65
N ARG A 46 -13.85 -4.79 -3.78
CA ARG A 46 -14.15 -3.36 -3.94
C ARG A 46 -15.57 -3.09 -4.43
N GLN A 47 -16.44 -4.09 -4.32
CA GLN A 47 -17.88 -4.01 -4.58
C GLN A 47 -18.70 -4.12 -3.29
N LYS A 48 -18.02 -4.10 -2.13
CA LYS A 48 -18.61 -4.24 -0.81
C LYS A 48 -18.41 -2.94 -0.04
N GLU A 49 -19.30 -2.71 0.92
CA GLU A 49 -19.15 -1.64 1.91
C GLU A 49 -18.80 -2.27 3.26
N TYR A 50 -18.00 -1.57 4.05
CA TYR A 50 -17.54 -2.02 5.36
C TYR A 50 -17.82 -0.93 6.39
N GLU A 51 -18.56 -1.29 7.43
CA GLU A 51 -18.90 -0.40 8.54
C GLU A 51 -18.20 -0.86 9.82
N PHE A 52 -17.67 0.11 10.54
CA PHE A 52 -17.01 -0.07 11.83
C PHE A 52 -17.78 0.70 12.91
N ASN A 53 -17.34 0.59 14.14
CA ASN A 53 -17.81 1.39 15.27
C ASN A 53 -16.68 1.69 16.25
N GLU A 54 -16.99 2.46 17.30
CA GLU A 54 -16.09 2.84 18.40
C GLU A 54 -15.31 1.70 19.10
N ASN A 55 -15.72 0.43 18.94
CA ASN A 55 -14.98 -0.72 19.48
C ASN A 55 -13.93 -1.30 18.51
N ASP A 56 -13.84 -0.75 17.29
CA ASP A 56 -12.89 -1.19 16.26
C ASP A 56 -11.62 -0.34 16.25
N ILE A 57 -10.48 -1.00 16.05
CA ILE A 57 -9.18 -0.38 15.78
C ILE A 57 -8.69 -0.89 14.42
N VAL A 58 -8.51 0.02 13.48
CA VAL A 58 -8.22 -0.31 12.09
C VAL A 58 -6.78 0.06 11.71
N ILE A 59 -5.95 -0.94 11.42
CA ILE A 59 -4.66 -0.75 10.75
C ILE A 59 -4.91 -0.78 9.25
N PHE A 60 -4.85 0.39 8.59
CA PHE A 60 -5.27 0.56 7.20
C PHE A 60 -4.08 0.79 6.27
N GLY A 61 -3.77 -0.19 5.42
CA GLY A 61 -2.65 -0.17 4.49
C GLY A 61 -2.97 0.18 3.05
N SER A 62 -2.17 1.06 2.45
CA SER A 62 -2.16 1.29 1.00
C SER A 62 -0.73 1.47 0.48
N PRO A 63 -0.39 1.01 -0.74
CA PRO A 63 0.89 1.33 -1.35
C PRO A 63 0.92 2.77 -1.88
N VAL A 64 2.12 3.30 -2.07
CA VAL A 64 2.35 4.62 -2.68
C VAL A 64 2.54 4.48 -4.19
N TYR A 65 1.77 5.25 -4.96
CA TYR A 65 1.87 5.35 -6.41
C TYR A 65 2.07 6.81 -6.79
N ALA A 66 3.24 7.12 -7.36
CA ALA A 66 3.58 8.47 -7.77
C ALA A 66 3.36 9.52 -6.66
N GLY A 67 3.83 9.21 -5.45
CA GLY A 67 3.76 10.10 -4.28
C GLY A 67 2.39 10.21 -3.61
N ARG A 68 1.42 9.36 -4.01
CA ARG A 68 0.02 9.44 -3.58
C ARG A 68 -0.61 8.07 -3.41
N ILE A 69 -1.85 8.05 -2.91
CA ILE A 69 -2.71 6.88 -2.95
C ILE A 69 -3.09 6.56 -4.41
N PRO A 70 -3.18 5.29 -4.84
CA PRO A 70 -3.46 4.98 -6.23
C PRO A 70 -4.81 5.56 -6.64
N ASN A 71 -4.80 6.47 -7.62
CA ASN A 71 -5.99 7.19 -8.08
C ASN A 71 -7.20 6.27 -8.39
N ILE A 72 -6.93 5.09 -8.96
CA ILE A 72 -7.96 4.11 -9.31
C ILE A 72 -8.67 3.51 -8.09
N LEU A 73 -8.05 3.58 -6.90
CA LEU A 73 -8.63 3.11 -5.65
C LEU A 73 -9.42 4.21 -4.94
N LEU A 74 -9.20 5.49 -5.26
CA LEU A 74 -9.87 6.61 -4.58
C LEU A 74 -11.40 6.52 -4.60
N PRO A 75 -12.09 6.17 -5.70
CA PRO A 75 -13.54 6.01 -5.67
C PRO A 75 -14.00 5.00 -4.62
N PHE A 76 -13.31 3.86 -4.51
CA PHE A 76 -13.63 2.85 -3.52
C PHE A 76 -13.26 3.29 -2.10
N LEU A 77 -12.09 3.91 -1.92
CA LEU A 77 -11.66 4.38 -0.60
C LEU A 77 -12.55 5.48 -0.03
N ASN A 78 -13.13 6.36 -0.86
CA ASN A 78 -14.04 7.42 -0.42
C ASN A 78 -15.48 6.97 -0.17
N SER A 79 -15.84 5.72 -0.49
CA SER A 79 -17.24 5.27 -0.42
C SER A 79 -17.45 3.91 0.23
N GLY A 80 -16.44 3.04 0.21
CA GLY A 80 -16.53 1.66 0.68
C GLY A 80 -16.28 1.46 2.17
N PHE A 81 -15.92 2.50 2.92
CA PHE A 81 -15.63 2.40 4.35
C PHE A 81 -16.36 3.48 5.16
N ARG A 82 -16.88 3.10 6.33
CA ARG A 82 -17.48 4.02 7.32
C ARG A 82 -16.90 3.74 8.70
N GLY A 83 -16.21 4.72 9.27
CA GLY A 83 -15.52 4.57 10.55
C GLY A 83 -16.46 4.58 11.75
N ASN A 84 -17.48 5.44 11.75
CA ASN A 84 -18.44 5.60 12.86
C ASN A 84 -17.76 5.64 14.25
N GLY A 85 -16.67 6.40 14.39
CA GLY A 85 -15.91 6.52 15.63
C GLY A 85 -14.84 5.44 15.86
N ALA A 86 -14.64 4.52 14.92
CA ALA A 86 -13.54 3.55 14.99
C ALA A 86 -12.18 4.27 15.00
N LEU A 87 -11.25 3.74 15.78
CA LEU A 87 -9.87 4.23 15.79
C LEU A 87 -9.16 3.72 14.54
N ALA A 88 -8.27 4.52 13.95
CA ALA A 88 -7.51 4.10 12.77
C ALA A 88 -6.04 4.51 12.81
N VAL A 89 -5.23 3.68 12.15
CA VAL A 89 -3.80 3.85 11.93
C VAL A 89 -3.51 3.67 10.43
N PRO A 90 -3.50 4.75 9.64
CA PRO A 90 -3.08 4.70 8.24
C PRO A 90 -1.61 4.31 8.10
N ILE A 91 -1.35 3.33 7.23
CA ILE A 91 -0.05 2.80 6.88
C ILE A 91 0.17 2.94 5.37
N VAL A 92 1.24 3.62 4.95
CA VAL A 92 1.64 3.64 3.54
C VAL A 92 2.92 2.85 3.28
N MET A 93 2.95 2.16 2.16
CA MET A 93 4.11 1.35 1.75
C MET A 93 4.78 1.98 0.52
N PHE A 94 6.01 2.47 0.67
CA PHE A 94 6.76 3.11 -0.42
C PHE A 94 8.01 2.33 -0.81
N GLY A 95 8.36 2.39 -2.09
CA GLY A 95 9.46 1.61 -2.68
C GLY A 95 10.84 2.23 -2.51
N ASN A 96 11.14 2.85 -1.36
CA ASN A 96 12.43 3.52 -1.06
C ASN A 96 12.69 4.87 -1.77
N ARG A 97 11.79 5.35 -2.66
CA ARG A 97 11.83 6.72 -3.18
C ARG A 97 11.37 7.73 -2.13
N ASN A 98 10.07 7.93 -1.99
CA ASN A 98 9.42 8.83 -1.04
C ASN A 98 7.93 8.46 -1.05
N TYR A 99 7.24 8.66 0.07
CA TYR A 99 5.79 8.54 0.14
C TYR A 99 5.06 9.85 -0.22
N ASP A 100 5.79 10.97 -0.32
CA ASP A 100 5.30 12.33 -0.62
C ASP A 100 4.03 12.65 0.18
N ASP A 101 2.86 12.76 -0.46
CA ASP A 101 1.59 13.11 0.21
C ASP A 101 0.70 11.90 0.48
N ALA A 102 1.16 10.67 0.20
CA ALA A 102 0.31 9.49 0.31
C ALA A 102 -0.19 9.25 1.74
N LEU A 103 0.63 9.53 2.76
CA LEU A 103 0.25 9.29 4.15
C LEU A 103 -0.80 10.30 4.63
N ILE A 104 -0.57 11.60 4.38
CA ILE A 104 -1.55 12.65 4.68
C ILE A 104 -2.84 12.45 3.89
N GLU A 105 -2.75 12.03 2.62
CA GLU A 105 -3.92 11.73 1.79
C GLU A 105 -4.74 10.57 2.38
N LEU A 106 -4.10 9.46 2.76
CA LEU A 106 -4.81 8.33 3.37
C LEU A 106 -5.43 8.70 4.72
N ARG A 107 -4.71 9.46 5.55
CA ARG A 107 -5.24 10.00 6.81
C ARG A 107 -6.51 10.80 6.55
N ASN A 108 -6.46 11.78 5.64
CA ASN A 108 -7.59 12.66 5.34
C ASN A 108 -8.80 11.89 4.80
N ILE A 109 -8.58 10.86 3.96
CA ILE A 109 -9.65 10.00 3.46
C ILE A 109 -10.35 9.27 4.62
N LEU A 110 -9.58 8.65 5.52
CA LEU A 110 -10.16 7.92 6.66
C LEU A 110 -10.84 8.86 7.66
N GLU A 111 -10.21 9.99 7.98
CA GLU A 111 -10.80 10.98 8.89
C GLU A 111 -12.16 11.48 8.38
N LYS A 112 -12.25 11.81 7.08
CA LYS A 112 -13.48 12.25 6.44
C LYS A 112 -14.61 11.23 6.54
N ASP A 113 -14.28 9.93 6.53
CA ASP A 113 -15.25 8.83 6.64
C ASP A 113 -15.51 8.41 8.10
N GLY A 114 -15.16 9.25 9.07
CA GLY A 114 -15.54 9.10 10.48
C GLY A 114 -14.62 8.21 11.31
N PHE A 115 -13.39 7.98 10.86
CA PHE A 115 -12.36 7.32 11.66
C PHE A 115 -11.61 8.34 12.54
N CYS A 116 -11.29 7.96 13.78
CA CYS A 116 -10.44 8.73 14.68
C CYS A 116 -8.97 8.31 14.49
N ILE A 117 -8.15 9.18 13.89
CA ILE A 117 -6.76 8.83 13.55
C ILE A 117 -5.86 8.98 14.77
N ILE A 118 -5.40 7.85 15.32
CA ILE A 118 -4.63 7.84 16.57
C ILE A 118 -3.12 7.74 16.37
N ALA A 119 -2.67 7.25 15.22
CA ALA A 119 -1.27 7.06 14.88
C ALA A 119 -1.16 6.89 13.36
N ALA A 120 0.03 6.97 12.77
CA ALA A 120 0.21 6.77 11.34
C ALA A 120 1.63 6.27 11.03
N GLY A 121 1.86 5.66 9.87
CA GLY A 121 3.20 5.23 9.50
C GLY A 121 3.47 5.08 8.01
N ALA A 122 4.69 5.38 7.59
CA ALA A 122 5.23 5.11 6.27
C ALA A 122 6.34 4.07 6.37
N PHE A 123 6.14 2.91 5.74
CA PHE A 123 7.09 1.80 5.76
C PHE A 123 7.68 1.53 4.37
N VAL A 124 8.86 0.90 4.36
CA VAL A 124 9.59 0.61 3.13
C VAL A 124 9.37 -0.83 2.69
N GLY A 125 9.09 -1.00 1.40
CA GLY A 125 9.01 -2.30 0.76
C GLY A 125 9.85 -2.34 -0.52
N GLU A 126 10.09 -3.53 -1.02
CA GLU A 126 10.75 -3.70 -2.32
C GLU A 126 9.99 -2.95 -3.42
N HIS A 127 10.72 -2.16 -4.21
CA HIS A 127 10.10 -1.33 -5.23
C HIS A 127 9.48 -2.20 -6.34
N SER A 128 8.22 -1.93 -6.71
CA SER A 128 7.48 -2.78 -7.65
C SER A 128 8.12 -2.86 -9.05
N PHE A 129 8.86 -1.84 -9.46
CA PHE A 129 9.55 -1.81 -10.77
C PHE A 129 10.90 -2.54 -10.77
N SER A 130 11.50 -2.81 -9.61
CA SER A 130 12.90 -3.23 -9.49
C SER A 130 13.04 -4.54 -8.71
N LYS A 131 14.03 -5.37 -9.04
CA LYS A 131 14.43 -6.52 -8.21
C LYS A 131 15.55 -6.16 -7.20
N ILE A 132 16.17 -4.98 -7.33
CA ILE A 132 17.33 -4.56 -6.51
C ILE A 132 17.00 -3.42 -5.55
N LEU A 133 16.14 -2.47 -5.95
CA LEU A 133 15.79 -1.32 -5.13
C LEU A 133 14.93 -1.76 -3.93
N ALA A 134 15.48 -1.60 -2.73
CA ALA A 134 14.92 -2.13 -1.49
C ALA A 134 14.61 -3.64 -1.57
N SER A 135 15.46 -4.41 -2.26
CA SER A 135 15.30 -5.86 -2.39
C SER A 135 15.13 -6.54 -1.03
N GLY A 136 14.14 -7.44 -0.93
CA GLY A 136 13.84 -8.19 0.29
C GLY A 136 13.14 -7.40 1.41
N ARG A 137 12.84 -6.11 1.21
CA ARG A 137 12.09 -5.28 2.17
C ARG A 137 10.57 -5.52 2.05
N PRO A 138 9.79 -5.52 3.14
CA PRO A 138 10.23 -5.29 4.51
C PRO A 138 10.99 -6.49 5.08
N ASP A 139 12.18 -6.22 5.60
CA ASP A 139 13.10 -7.17 6.21
C ASP A 139 12.91 -7.22 7.74
N PHE A 140 13.78 -7.95 8.44
CA PHE A 140 13.68 -8.08 9.90
C PHE A 140 13.75 -6.73 10.64
N LYS A 141 14.54 -5.77 10.16
CA LYS A 141 14.67 -4.45 10.82
C LYS A 141 13.37 -3.66 10.67
N ASP A 142 12.73 -3.72 9.51
CA ASP A 142 11.43 -3.05 9.30
C ASP A 142 10.34 -3.65 10.17
N LEU A 143 10.29 -4.98 10.24
CA LEU A 143 9.29 -5.66 11.05
C LEU A 143 9.52 -5.40 12.53
N LYS A 144 10.77 -5.30 13.00
CA LYS A 144 11.06 -4.88 14.37
C LYS A 144 10.52 -3.47 14.66
N LEU A 145 10.64 -2.53 13.71
CA LEU A 145 10.03 -1.21 13.85
C LEU A 145 8.49 -1.29 13.85
N ALA A 146 7.90 -2.16 13.03
CA ALA A 146 6.46 -2.39 13.02
C ALA A 146 5.93 -2.98 14.35
N TYR A 147 6.67 -3.91 14.97
CA TYR A 147 6.37 -4.43 16.31
C TYR A 147 6.44 -3.31 17.35
N ASN A 148 7.56 -2.61 17.43
CA ASN A 148 7.72 -1.50 18.37
C ASN A 148 6.67 -0.39 18.19
N PHE A 149 6.19 -0.19 16.96
CA PHE A 149 5.12 0.77 16.69
C PHE A 149 3.77 0.30 17.23
N ALA A 150 3.46 -0.99 17.08
CA ALA A 150 2.27 -1.59 17.69
C ALA A 150 2.28 -1.47 19.22
N ASP A 151 3.44 -1.69 19.85
CA ASP A 151 3.62 -1.53 21.30
C ASP A 151 3.26 -0.10 21.75
N LYS A 152 3.81 0.90 21.06
CA LYS A 152 3.53 2.31 21.36
C LYS A 152 2.07 2.71 21.12
N ILE A 153 1.42 2.12 20.11
CA ILE A 153 -0.01 2.30 19.91
C ILE A 153 -0.80 1.72 21.09
N ALA A 154 -0.45 0.50 21.54
CA ALA A 154 -1.09 -0.12 22.69
C ALA A 154 -0.93 0.72 23.97
N GLU A 155 0.29 1.23 24.24
CA GLU A 155 0.56 2.15 25.34
C GLU A 155 -0.31 3.40 25.26
N LYS A 156 -0.40 4.04 24.09
CA LYS A 156 -1.25 5.21 23.86
C LYS A 156 -2.73 4.90 24.13
N LEU A 157 -3.23 3.73 23.73
CA LEU A 157 -4.62 3.34 23.99
C LEU A 157 -4.92 3.17 25.48
N MET A 158 -3.96 2.70 26.27
CA MET A 158 -4.12 2.54 27.72
C MET A 158 -4.11 3.88 28.47
N MET A 159 -3.36 4.87 27.98
CA MET A 159 -3.20 6.17 28.64
C MET A 159 -4.38 7.13 28.44
N TYR A 160 -4.97 7.17 27.24
CA TYR A 160 -5.86 8.27 26.84
C TYR A 160 -7.36 7.97 26.99
N ASN A 161 -7.75 6.83 27.57
CA ASN A 161 -9.15 6.41 27.80
C ASN A 161 -10.11 6.70 26.61
N ASN A 162 -9.61 6.53 25.38
CA ASN A 162 -10.30 6.78 24.10
C ASN A 162 -10.69 8.23 23.76
N ASP A 163 -10.14 9.26 24.41
CA ASP A 163 -10.38 10.66 24.01
C ASP A 163 -9.45 11.08 22.86
N PHE A 164 -9.73 10.61 21.64
CA PHE A 164 -8.97 10.91 20.42
C PHE A 164 -9.74 11.83 19.49
N LYS A 165 -9.78 13.13 19.82
CA LYS A 165 -10.51 14.14 19.03
C LYS A 165 -9.68 14.80 17.93
N ILE A 166 -8.36 14.81 18.07
CA ILE A 166 -7.45 15.47 17.14
C ILE A 166 -6.68 14.38 16.38
N PRO A 167 -6.72 14.37 15.04
CA PRO A 167 -5.93 13.44 14.24
C PRO A 167 -4.44 13.65 14.49
N VAL A 168 -3.67 12.56 14.46
CA VAL A 168 -2.21 12.67 14.50
C VAL A 168 -1.68 13.53 13.34
N GLU A 169 -0.72 14.41 13.62
CA GLU A 169 0.01 15.15 12.61
C GLU A 169 0.94 14.20 11.83
N VAL A 170 0.98 14.34 10.51
CA VAL A 170 1.79 13.51 9.63
C VAL A 170 2.47 14.37 8.57
N SER A 171 3.59 13.89 8.06
CA SER A 171 4.29 14.50 6.93
C SER A 171 3.45 14.48 5.64
N GLY A 172 3.51 15.57 4.89
CA GLY A 172 2.81 15.78 3.62
C GLY A 172 2.37 17.24 3.46
N GLU A 173 1.87 17.59 2.28
CA GLU A 173 1.42 18.96 1.94
C GLU A 173 -0.10 19.07 1.93
N GLU A 174 -0.63 20.24 2.31
CA GLU A 174 -2.02 20.62 2.15
C GLU A 174 -2.09 22.00 1.44
N PRO A 175 -2.64 22.09 0.21
CA PRO A 175 -3.36 21.05 -0.52
C PRO A 175 -2.46 19.93 -1.07
N ILE A 176 -3.02 18.72 -1.13
CA ILE A 176 -2.35 17.52 -1.70
C ILE A 176 -1.79 17.80 -3.11
N ARG A 177 -0.50 17.55 -3.33
CA ARG A 177 0.17 17.80 -4.61
C ARG A 177 -0.38 16.90 -5.72
N THR A 178 -0.04 17.24 -6.96
CA THR A 178 -0.34 16.36 -8.10
C THR A 178 0.53 15.11 -8.10
N TYR A 179 0.02 14.01 -8.66
CA TYR A 179 0.80 12.79 -8.87
C TYR A 179 2.15 13.08 -9.54
N TYR A 180 3.21 12.50 -8.98
CA TYR A 180 4.56 12.57 -9.53
C TYR A 180 4.58 12.08 -10.98
N LYS A 181 5.25 12.84 -11.85
CA LYS A 181 5.45 12.50 -13.25
C LYS A 181 6.95 12.30 -13.48
N PRO A 182 7.38 11.08 -13.86
CA PRO A 182 8.77 10.82 -14.19
C PRO A 182 9.30 11.82 -15.24
N ARG A 183 10.54 12.26 -15.05
CA ARG A 183 11.25 13.14 -15.97
C ARG A 183 12.65 12.58 -16.21
N ASP A 184 13.17 12.75 -17.41
CA ASP A 184 14.56 12.41 -17.71
C ASP A 184 15.54 13.42 -17.12
N ARG A 185 16.85 13.17 -17.29
CA ARG A 185 17.94 14.05 -16.85
C ARG A 185 17.90 15.46 -17.48
N LYS A 186 17.12 15.68 -18.55
CA LYS A 186 16.89 16.98 -19.18
C LYS A 186 15.58 17.64 -18.72
N GLY A 187 14.87 17.02 -17.78
CA GLY A 187 13.60 17.49 -17.24
C GLY A 187 12.39 17.18 -18.14
N VAL A 188 12.55 16.40 -19.21
CA VAL A 188 11.49 16.05 -20.15
C VAL A 188 10.64 14.92 -19.57
N PHE A 189 9.31 15.04 -19.62
CA PHE A 189 8.42 14.03 -19.09
C PHE A 189 8.54 12.68 -19.81
N ILE A 190 8.63 11.61 -19.04
CA ILE A 190 8.62 10.24 -19.54
C ILE A 190 7.20 9.68 -19.37
N ASN A 191 6.52 9.44 -20.49
CA ASN A 191 5.14 8.97 -20.47
C ASN A 191 5.06 7.44 -20.44
N ILE A 192 4.88 6.89 -19.24
CA ILE A 192 4.70 5.43 -19.03
C ILE A 192 3.23 5.03 -18.80
N LEU A 193 2.27 5.92 -19.08
CA LEU A 193 0.86 5.69 -18.75
C LEU A 193 0.29 4.47 -19.50
N LYS A 194 0.62 4.33 -20.78
CA LYS A 194 0.14 3.24 -21.65
C LYS A 194 0.98 1.96 -21.58
N VAL A 195 2.08 1.96 -20.83
CA VAL A 195 2.97 0.80 -20.71
C VAL A 195 2.27 -0.33 -19.97
N LYS A 196 2.24 -1.51 -20.60
CA LYS A 196 1.63 -2.75 -20.08
C LYS A 196 2.67 -3.89 -20.14
N PRO A 197 2.61 -4.86 -19.21
CA PRO A 197 3.57 -5.95 -19.18
C PRO A 197 3.30 -6.94 -20.33
N LYS A 198 4.35 -7.29 -21.06
CA LYS A 198 4.34 -8.33 -22.11
C LYS A 198 4.53 -9.72 -21.51
N THR A 199 4.33 -10.75 -22.34
CA THR A 199 4.51 -12.16 -22.00
C THR A 199 5.42 -12.80 -23.05
N ASN A 200 6.46 -13.50 -22.64
CA ASN A 200 7.38 -14.23 -23.54
C ASN A 200 7.05 -15.73 -23.60
N GLU A 201 7.84 -16.47 -24.39
CA GLU A 201 7.71 -17.90 -24.66
C GLU A 201 7.91 -18.81 -23.44
N LYS A 202 8.46 -18.29 -22.33
CA LYS A 202 8.59 -19.06 -21.07
C LYS A 202 7.24 -19.27 -20.39
N CYS A 203 6.17 -18.64 -20.86
CA CYS A 203 4.86 -18.76 -20.25
C CYS A 203 4.35 -20.21 -20.30
N ILE A 204 4.06 -20.77 -19.12
CA ILE A 204 3.50 -22.11 -18.97
C ILE A 204 1.96 -22.11 -18.85
N ASN A 205 1.29 -21.00 -19.17
CA ASN A 205 -0.17 -20.84 -19.12
C ASN A 205 -0.83 -21.25 -17.78
N CYS A 206 -0.15 -21.02 -16.64
CA CYS A 206 -0.68 -21.38 -15.32
C CYS A 206 -1.83 -20.49 -14.81
N GLY A 207 -2.12 -19.37 -15.50
CA GLY A 207 -3.18 -18.42 -15.16
C GLY A 207 -2.97 -17.59 -13.88
N LEU A 208 -1.84 -17.76 -13.17
CA LEU A 208 -1.60 -17.08 -11.89
C LEU A 208 -1.64 -15.55 -12.03
N CYS A 209 -1.02 -15.00 -13.08
CA CYS A 209 -0.97 -13.55 -13.30
C CYS A 209 -2.36 -12.91 -13.44
N SER A 210 -3.32 -13.59 -14.07
CA SER A 210 -4.72 -13.15 -14.15
C SER A 210 -5.39 -13.19 -12.78
N LYS A 211 -5.26 -14.31 -12.05
CA LYS A 211 -5.85 -14.50 -10.72
C LYS A 211 -5.43 -13.45 -9.68
N ILE A 212 -4.17 -13.00 -9.75
CA ILE A 212 -3.61 -12.03 -8.79
C ILE A 212 -3.67 -10.58 -9.27
N CYS A 213 -4.16 -10.32 -10.50
CA CYS A 213 -4.14 -8.98 -11.05
C CYS A 213 -5.08 -8.07 -10.24
N PRO A 214 -4.57 -7.04 -9.54
CA PRO A 214 -5.44 -6.20 -8.71
C PRO A 214 -6.50 -5.47 -9.52
N MET A 215 -6.25 -5.26 -10.82
CA MET A 215 -7.16 -4.57 -11.74
C MET A 215 -8.06 -5.53 -12.53
N GLY A 216 -7.86 -6.85 -12.42
CA GLY A 216 -8.60 -7.83 -13.23
C GLY A 216 -8.34 -7.70 -14.74
N SER A 217 -7.20 -7.12 -15.13
CA SER A 217 -6.95 -6.67 -16.50
C SER A 217 -6.26 -7.67 -17.41
N ILE A 218 -5.84 -8.83 -16.89
CA ILE A 218 -5.08 -9.84 -17.66
C ILE A 218 -6.03 -10.97 -18.01
N ASP A 219 -6.11 -11.31 -19.30
CA ASP A 219 -6.94 -12.41 -19.78
C ASP A 219 -6.47 -13.75 -19.18
N LYS A 220 -7.44 -14.62 -18.83
CA LYS A 220 -7.16 -15.88 -18.16
C LYS A 220 -6.65 -16.97 -19.10
N ASP A 221 -7.07 -16.92 -20.37
CA ASP A 221 -6.77 -17.91 -21.40
C ASP A 221 -5.59 -17.47 -22.28
N ASP A 222 -5.32 -16.17 -22.35
CA ASP A 222 -4.19 -15.57 -23.04
C ASP A 222 -3.49 -14.49 -22.19
N PRO A 223 -2.53 -14.89 -21.33
CA PRO A 223 -1.81 -13.95 -20.45
C PRO A 223 -1.06 -12.81 -21.15
N SER A 224 -0.90 -12.85 -22.47
CA SER A 224 -0.30 -11.75 -23.25
C SER A 224 -1.27 -10.57 -23.42
N LYS A 225 -2.59 -10.83 -23.37
CA LYS A 225 -3.63 -9.81 -23.45
C LYS A 225 -3.86 -9.15 -22.10
N VAL A 226 -3.64 -7.84 -22.07
CA VAL A 226 -3.84 -6.99 -20.90
C VAL A 226 -4.77 -5.86 -21.29
N ASP A 227 -6.07 -6.13 -21.42
CA ASP A 227 -6.99 -5.21 -22.08
C ASP A 227 -7.43 -4.04 -21.18
N GLY A 228 -7.52 -4.28 -19.87
CA GLY A 228 -7.91 -3.29 -18.87
C GLY A 228 -6.81 -2.29 -18.46
N ILE A 229 -7.07 -1.59 -17.35
CA ILE A 229 -6.14 -0.62 -16.75
C ILE A 229 -4.97 -1.38 -16.11
N CYS A 230 -3.74 -0.95 -16.39
CA CYS A 230 -2.55 -1.44 -15.70
C CYS A 230 -1.92 -0.33 -14.85
N ILE A 231 -1.98 -0.50 -13.52
CA ILE A 231 -1.33 0.42 -12.58
C ILE A 231 0.18 0.18 -12.45
N LYS A 232 0.75 -0.80 -13.16
CA LYS A 232 2.17 -1.17 -13.07
C LYS A 232 2.61 -1.67 -11.69
N CYS A 233 1.71 -2.32 -10.95
CA CYS A 233 2.00 -2.87 -9.61
C CYS A 233 3.05 -3.99 -9.54
N GLY A 234 3.48 -4.54 -10.69
CA GLY A 234 4.49 -5.59 -10.74
C GLY A 234 4.06 -6.98 -10.23
N ALA A 235 2.85 -7.15 -9.69
CA ALA A 235 2.38 -8.45 -9.15
C ALA A 235 2.53 -9.60 -10.15
N CYS A 236 2.11 -9.41 -11.40
CA CYS A 236 2.21 -10.42 -12.45
C CYS A 236 3.65 -10.76 -12.83
N ILE A 237 4.61 -9.85 -12.65
CA ILE A 237 6.03 -10.06 -12.92
C ILE A 237 6.67 -10.80 -11.73
N LYS A 238 6.46 -10.27 -10.52
CA LYS A 238 7.07 -10.75 -9.29
C LYS A 238 6.62 -12.16 -8.89
N LYS A 239 5.37 -12.50 -9.18
CA LYS A 239 4.79 -13.80 -8.79
C LYS A 239 4.76 -14.80 -9.94
N CYS A 240 5.31 -14.48 -11.13
CA CYS A 240 5.35 -15.44 -12.23
C CYS A 240 6.42 -16.50 -11.97
N PRO A 241 6.06 -17.79 -11.80
CA PRO A 241 7.04 -18.84 -11.53
C PRO A 241 7.97 -19.12 -12.71
N ALA A 242 7.56 -18.78 -13.93
CA ALA A 242 8.35 -18.96 -15.15
C ALA A 242 9.09 -17.68 -15.59
N GLU A 243 8.96 -16.58 -14.82
CA GLU A 243 9.53 -15.27 -15.15
C GLU A 243 9.15 -14.78 -16.57
N ALA A 244 7.92 -15.09 -16.99
CA ALA A 244 7.47 -14.84 -18.36
C ALA A 244 6.92 -13.42 -18.60
N LYS A 245 6.57 -12.68 -17.53
CA LYS A 245 6.02 -11.33 -17.62
C LYS A 245 7.14 -10.29 -17.49
N TYR A 246 7.16 -9.28 -18.36
CA TYR A 246 8.22 -8.26 -18.38
C TYR A 246 7.75 -6.92 -18.97
N TYR A 247 8.57 -5.88 -18.83
CA TYR A 247 8.44 -4.61 -19.55
C TYR A 247 9.66 -4.41 -20.44
N ASP A 248 9.46 -3.90 -21.65
CA ASP A 248 10.51 -3.56 -22.60
C ASP A 248 10.41 -2.13 -23.14
N ASP A 249 9.45 -1.35 -22.64
CA ASP A 249 9.34 0.07 -22.97
C ASP A 249 10.57 0.83 -22.46
N PHE A 250 11.23 1.55 -23.36
CA PHE A 250 12.45 2.29 -23.06
C PHE A 250 12.26 3.30 -21.93
N GLY A 251 11.16 4.07 -21.95
CA GLY A 251 10.89 5.09 -20.92
C GLY A 251 10.67 4.47 -19.55
N TYR A 252 9.94 3.35 -19.48
CA TYR A 252 9.76 2.59 -18.25
C TYR A 252 11.08 2.04 -17.71
N LEU A 253 11.89 1.43 -18.57
CA LEU A 253 13.18 0.84 -18.18
C LEU A 253 14.18 1.91 -17.74
N TYR A 254 14.22 3.04 -18.43
CA TYR A 254 15.03 4.19 -18.05
C TYR A 254 14.61 4.75 -16.69
N HIS A 255 13.31 5.00 -16.46
CA HIS A 255 12.84 5.50 -15.18
C HIS A 255 13.10 4.52 -14.03
N LYS A 256 12.93 3.21 -14.28
CA LYS A 256 13.32 2.17 -13.33
C LYS A 256 14.81 2.28 -12.97
N HIS A 257 15.68 2.48 -13.96
CA HIS A 257 17.11 2.59 -13.74
C HIS A 257 17.47 3.85 -12.93
N GLU A 258 16.86 5.00 -13.22
CA GLU A 258 17.04 6.22 -12.42
C GLU A 258 16.64 6.00 -10.96
N LEU A 259 15.53 5.30 -10.71
CA LEU A 259 15.11 4.98 -9.34
C LEU A 259 16.15 4.09 -8.62
N GLU A 260 16.73 3.13 -9.33
CA GLU A 260 17.75 2.22 -8.81
C GLU A 260 19.07 2.94 -8.49
N GLU A 261 19.47 3.91 -9.31
CA GLU A 261 20.66 4.75 -9.09
C GLU A 261 20.45 5.74 -7.93
N GLU A 262 19.41 6.57 -8.01
CA GLU A 262 19.20 7.72 -7.12
C GLU A 262 18.76 7.31 -5.69
N TYR A 263 17.95 6.26 -5.58
CA TYR A 263 17.35 5.85 -4.30
C TYR A 263 17.97 4.55 -3.77
N SER A 264 19.22 4.28 -4.12
CA SER A 264 19.98 3.11 -3.64
C SER A 264 20.22 3.11 -2.12
N MET A 265 20.29 4.29 -1.51
CA MET A 265 20.46 4.43 -0.06
C MET A 265 19.23 3.92 0.69
N ARG A 266 19.46 3.10 1.73
CA ARG A 266 18.39 2.56 2.57
C ARG A 266 17.61 3.69 3.26
N LYS A 267 16.31 3.79 3.01
CA LYS A 267 15.41 4.61 3.82
C LYS A 267 14.87 3.83 5.00
N GLU A 268 14.59 4.57 6.07
CA GLU A 268 13.97 4.06 7.28
C GLU A 268 12.46 4.39 7.29
N PRO A 269 11.62 3.52 7.90
CA PRO A 269 10.23 3.85 8.18
C PRO A 269 10.09 5.10 9.03
N GLU A 270 8.99 5.81 8.86
CA GLU A 270 8.60 6.98 9.64
C GLU A 270 7.25 6.70 10.32
N MET A 271 7.13 7.01 11.60
CA MET A 271 5.96 6.66 12.42
C MET A 271 5.55 7.87 13.25
N PHE A 272 4.24 8.07 13.38
CA PHE A 272 3.60 9.19 14.05
C PHE A 272 2.67 8.66 15.13
N LEU A 273 2.75 9.24 16.32
CA LEU A 273 1.97 8.87 17.51
C LEU A 273 1.31 10.10 18.09
#